data_AF-A0A5C6B5W6-F1
#
_entry.id   AF-A0A5C6B5W6-F1
#
_cell.length_a   1.000
_cell.length_b   1.000
_cell.length_c   1.000
_cell.angle_alpha   90.00
_cell.angle_beta   90.00
_cell.angle_gamma   90.00
#
_symmetry.space_group_name_H-M   'P 1'
#
loop_
_entity.id
_entity.type
_entity.pdbx_description
1 polymer ?
#
loop_
_entity_poly.entity_id
_entity_poly.type
_entity_poly.pdbx_seq_one_letter_code
_entity_poly.pdbx_strand_id
1 'polypeptide(L)'
;MPTTETKPGADIDIVARRKEIIRRPPRIARWVGRAALVGYVFALWWYRAWIGEHLPATADVVWSFDSRTAFLSALQQFAVAAAVEAVKFFMIGLLVMWAAGKPRSDHSSFRRKCFLLIVGLGLTTVVRGLELGDMPGGDQLWIPVIGCLAGMTIGSATLRGKKGIMRLCAWTCTHLLLFCLFLLFVGYLATDDQPLDVQQVAVTAAEKRRLMDMIKQAVHQRSADGSNDTRQIRLSENEVKTLFAWGMEAAGTDPRVDLRLEPETVTVQASPSFTIPLVGKRFVNAHLAAQVDVNEGHPQLSVEKLQVGRLGCPQSACDYVSRAILSGLQFDDDISDIVKSIERLQVEEAEVTLVGNRTAIREKVLPAIQSKLGMSPQLIAATSDHLKNIVSTAGNLPQGDARFVAIATEAFRFAQQRSTEGDPVLENQAALLSLGIVLGHRRVADLAGSPDAVRQWYIAQKKLGSVAIRGRGDWTKHFCVSAALEVMADKATSDMIGVLKEEIDSGGGSGFSFGDLLADRAGTLFAESATRDEAAARKMQERFAGGVTIDDIFPPAADLPEGLQEAELQAQYGGIDGAKYREVTQEIERRLQQCYLLQP
;
A
#
# COMPACT_ATOMS: atom_id res chain seq x y z
N MET A 1 27.79 39.07 -98.37
CA MET A 1 27.96 37.93 -97.43
C MET A 1 27.25 38.29 -96.13
N PRO A 2 26.52 37.35 -95.51
CA PRO A 2 25.71 37.61 -94.33
C PRO A 2 26.56 37.55 -93.05
N THR A 3 26.24 38.35 -92.04
CA THR A 3 26.68 38.12 -90.66
C THR A 3 25.47 38.25 -89.73
N THR A 4 25.18 37.12 -89.11
CA THR A 4 24.07 36.82 -88.21
C THR A 4 24.09 37.65 -86.92
N GLU A 5 23.01 38.38 -86.66
CA GLU A 5 22.68 38.91 -85.34
C GLU A 5 22.18 37.78 -84.43
N THR A 6 22.87 37.58 -83.31
CA THR A 6 22.43 36.71 -82.21
C THR A 6 21.80 37.57 -81.11
N LYS A 7 20.53 37.30 -80.78
CA LYS A 7 19.77 37.96 -79.71
C LYS A 7 20.33 37.59 -78.32
N PRO A 8 20.75 38.56 -77.49
CA PRO A 8 21.11 38.32 -76.09
C PRO A 8 19.83 38.42 -75.23
N GLY A 9 19.15 37.30 -75.03
CA GLY A 9 17.93 37.30 -74.19
C GLY A 9 17.50 35.95 -73.60
N ALA A 10 18.10 34.84 -74.05
CA ALA A 10 17.66 33.51 -73.63
C ALA A 10 18.25 33.05 -72.27
N ASP A 11 19.43 33.51 -71.87
CA ASP A 11 20.13 32.97 -70.69
C ASP A 11 19.65 33.54 -69.35
N ILE A 12 19.13 34.77 -69.33
CA ILE A 12 18.64 35.40 -68.09
C ILE A 12 17.34 34.73 -67.62
N ASP A 13 16.51 34.26 -68.56
CA ASP A 13 15.23 33.63 -68.26
C ASP A 13 15.40 32.18 -67.76
N ILE A 14 16.48 31.48 -68.17
CA ILE A 14 16.79 30.12 -67.69
C ILE A 14 17.34 30.14 -66.27
N VAL A 15 18.18 31.13 -65.91
CA VAL A 15 18.71 31.29 -64.54
C VAL A 15 17.61 31.77 -63.58
N ALA A 16 16.70 32.64 -64.05
CA ALA A 16 15.52 33.05 -63.29
C ALA A 16 14.55 31.87 -63.07
N ARG A 17 14.22 31.08 -64.12
CA ARG A 17 13.40 29.87 -64.00
C ARG A 17 14.04 28.78 -63.12
N ARG A 18 15.36 28.58 -63.19
CA ARG A 18 16.07 27.62 -62.30
C ARG A 18 15.99 28.05 -60.83
N LYS A 19 16.13 29.35 -60.53
CA LYS A 19 15.96 29.87 -59.16
C LYS A 19 14.51 29.76 -58.66
N GLU A 20 13.52 29.78 -59.55
CA GLU A 20 12.10 29.63 -59.22
C GLU A 20 11.68 28.17 -58.97
N ILE A 21 12.27 27.20 -59.69
CA ILE A 21 12.05 25.76 -59.49
C ILE A 21 12.67 25.28 -58.17
N ILE A 22 13.81 25.87 -57.75
CA ILE A 22 14.52 25.50 -56.52
C ILE A 22 13.85 26.12 -55.25
N ARG A 23 12.91 27.07 -55.39
CA ARG A 23 12.25 27.76 -54.27
C ARG A 23 10.85 27.27 -53.92
N ARG A 24 10.25 26.31 -54.65
CA ARG A 24 8.99 25.68 -54.24
C ARG A 24 9.29 24.53 -53.28
N PRO A 25 8.91 24.57 -51.99
CA PRO A 25 8.97 23.37 -51.15
C PRO A 25 8.12 22.28 -51.85
N PRO A 26 8.69 21.09 -52.09
CA PRO A 26 8.22 20.23 -53.15
C PRO A 26 6.84 19.70 -52.78
N ARG A 27 5.94 19.60 -53.77
CA ARG A 27 4.65 18.89 -53.63
C ARG A 27 4.84 17.50 -53.00
N ILE A 28 6.01 16.89 -53.21
CA ILE A 28 6.47 15.61 -52.66
C ILE A 28 6.42 15.58 -51.11
N ALA A 29 6.92 16.61 -50.42
CA ALA A 29 6.95 16.62 -48.95
C ALA A 29 5.54 16.56 -48.31
N ARG A 30 4.55 17.19 -48.96
CA ARG A 30 3.14 17.11 -48.54
C ARG A 30 2.52 15.73 -48.81
N TRP A 31 2.88 15.10 -49.93
CA TRP A 31 2.46 13.73 -50.23
C TRP A 31 3.06 12.72 -49.25
N VAL A 32 4.34 12.85 -48.92
CA VAL A 32 5.01 12.03 -47.91
C VAL A 32 4.34 12.20 -46.54
N GLY A 33 4.06 13.43 -46.11
CA GLY A 33 3.35 13.68 -44.84
C GLY A 33 1.94 13.08 -44.80
N ARG A 34 1.20 13.13 -45.92
CA ARG A 34 -0.14 12.50 -46.01
C ARG A 34 -0.07 10.98 -45.98
N ALA A 35 0.86 10.38 -46.73
CA ALA A 35 1.08 8.94 -46.75
C ALA A 35 1.51 8.44 -45.36
N ALA A 36 2.40 9.16 -44.68
CA ALA A 36 2.82 8.86 -43.33
C ALA A 36 1.67 8.97 -42.32
N LEU A 37 0.80 9.98 -42.42
CA LEU A 37 -0.39 10.12 -41.56
C LEU A 37 -1.35 8.93 -41.74
N VAL A 38 -1.69 8.60 -42.99
CA VAL A 38 -2.59 7.47 -43.29
C VAL A 38 -1.97 6.15 -42.84
N GLY A 39 -0.69 5.93 -43.13
CA GLY A 39 0.04 4.74 -42.70
C GLY A 39 0.13 4.62 -41.18
N TYR A 40 0.32 5.72 -40.46
CA TYR A 40 0.39 5.73 -38.99
C TYR A 40 -0.97 5.41 -38.36
N VAL A 41 -2.06 6.03 -38.84
CA VAL A 41 -3.42 5.71 -38.36
C VAL A 41 -3.77 4.25 -38.67
N PHE A 42 -3.41 3.76 -39.86
CA PHE A 42 -3.60 2.36 -40.22
C PHE A 42 -2.78 1.42 -39.34
N ALA A 43 -1.52 1.78 -39.03
CA ALA A 43 -0.67 0.99 -38.14
C ALA A 43 -1.22 0.91 -36.72
N LEU A 44 -1.75 2.02 -36.17
CA LEU A 44 -2.43 2.03 -34.87
C LEU A 44 -3.66 1.13 -34.86
N TRP A 45 -4.46 1.18 -35.91
CA TRP A 45 -5.63 0.31 -36.07
C TRP A 45 -5.22 -1.17 -36.22
N TRP A 46 -4.22 -1.46 -37.05
CA TRP A 46 -3.71 -2.81 -37.30
C TRP A 46 -3.08 -3.43 -36.04
N TYR A 47 -2.29 -2.64 -35.29
CA TYR A 47 -1.68 -3.06 -34.04
C TYR A 47 -2.74 -3.56 -33.05
N ARG A 48 -3.82 -2.78 -32.87
CA ARG A 48 -4.96 -3.18 -32.04
C ARG A 48 -5.68 -4.43 -32.58
N ALA A 49 -5.97 -4.47 -33.87
CA ALA A 49 -6.79 -5.53 -34.46
C ALA A 49 -6.08 -6.89 -34.53
N TRP A 50 -4.74 -6.91 -34.63
CA TRP A 50 -3.98 -8.13 -34.89
C TRP A 50 -3.19 -8.64 -33.67
N ILE A 51 -2.61 -7.74 -32.86
CA ILE A 51 -1.73 -8.15 -31.76
C ILE A 51 -2.52 -8.38 -30.46
N GLY A 52 -3.72 -7.80 -30.33
CA GLY A 52 -4.60 -7.99 -29.16
C GLY A 52 -4.12 -7.28 -27.89
N GLU A 53 -2.82 -6.95 -27.78
CA GLU A 53 -2.27 -6.18 -26.67
C GLU A 53 -2.55 -4.68 -26.84
N HIS A 54 -3.04 -4.05 -25.76
CA HIS A 54 -3.22 -2.62 -25.70
C HIS A 54 -1.89 -1.98 -25.25
N LEU A 55 -1.46 -0.91 -25.95
CA LEU A 55 -0.43 -0.03 -25.40
C LEU A 55 -0.89 0.47 -24.03
N PRO A 56 0.01 0.61 -23.03
CA PRO A 56 -0.36 1.08 -21.71
C PRO A 56 -1.21 2.35 -21.80
N ALA A 57 -2.47 2.29 -21.38
CA ALA A 57 -3.37 3.42 -21.33
C ALA A 57 -3.61 3.82 -19.88
N THR A 58 -3.87 5.10 -19.64
CA THR A 58 -4.15 5.55 -18.27
C THR A 58 -5.43 4.98 -17.68
N ALA A 59 -6.31 4.45 -18.53
CA ALA A 59 -7.53 3.76 -18.13
C ALA A 59 -7.26 2.36 -17.54
N ASP A 60 -6.10 1.77 -17.85
CA ASP A 60 -5.73 0.41 -17.41
C ASP A 60 -4.94 0.41 -16.09
N VAL A 61 -4.62 1.60 -15.56
CA VAL A 61 -3.84 1.74 -14.35
C VAL A 61 -4.69 1.37 -13.15
N VAL A 62 -4.24 0.38 -12.40
CA VAL A 62 -4.91 -0.03 -11.18
C VAL A 62 -4.38 0.78 -10.00
N TRP A 63 -5.30 1.43 -9.29
CA TRP A 63 -4.98 2.19 -8.09
C TRP A 63 -4.97 1.28 -6.87
N SER A 64 -3.83 1.11 -6.21
CA SER A 64 -3.77 0.49 -4.87
C SER A 64 -3.53 1.56 -3.81
N PHE A 65 -4.31 1.49 -2.73
CA PHE A 65 -4.25 2.39 -1.58
C PHE A 65 -3.74 1.69 -0.31
N ASP A 66 -3.25 0.45 -0.43
CA ASP A 66 -2.86 -0.39 0.71
C ASP A 66 -1.66 0.14 1.47
N SER A 67 -0.75 0.78 0.74
CA SER A 67 0.42 1.40 1.32
C SER A 67 0.87 2.58 0.48
N ARG A 68 1.62 3.48 1.10
CA ARG A 68 2.31 4.56 0.40
C ARG A 68 3.15 4.07 -0.79
N THR A 69 3.79 2.89 -0.67
CA THR A 69 4.63 2.35 -1.74
C THR A 69 3.82 1.85 -2.93
N ALA A 70 2.70 1.17 -2.67
CA ALA A 70 1.78 0.69 -3.70
C ALA A 70 1.15 1.87 -4.46
N PHE A 71 0.74 2.91 -3.73
CA PHE A 71 0.22 4.14 -4.33
C PHE A 71 1.26 4.83 -5.22
N LEU A 72 2.52 4.95 -4.77
CA LEU A 72 3.60 5.53 -5.58
C LEU A 72 3.90 4.70 -6.83
N SER A 73 3.83 3.38 -6.74
CA SER A 73 3.97 2.47 -7.88
C SER A 73 2.85 2.67 -8.90
N ALA A 74 1.59 2.75 -8.46
CA ALA A 74 0.44 3.05 -9.32
C ALA A 74 0.58 4.42 -9.99
N LEU A 75 1.04 5.43 -9.24
CA LEU A 75 1.31 6.77 -9.79
C LEU A 75 2.41 6.74 -10.87
N GLN A 76 3.46 5.93 -10.67
CA GLN A 76 4.52 5.74 -11.65
C GLN A 76 3.98 5.05 -12.92
N GLN A 77 3.17 4.00 -12.76
CA GLN A 77 2.53 3.32 -13.89
C GLN A 77 1.62 4.27 -14.67
N PHE A 78 0.84 5.09 -13.97
CA PHE A 78 0.04 6.15 -14.57
C PHE A 78 0.90 7.14 -15.37
N ALA A 79 2.00 7.62 -14.79
CA ALA A 79 2.89 8.55 -15.47
C ALA A 79 3.49 7.96 -16.75
N VAL A 80 3.87 6.68 -16.73
CA VAL A 80 4.37 5.95 -17.92
C VAL A 80 3.27 5.79 -18.96
N ALA A 81 2.08 5.33 -18.58
CA ALA A 81 0.95 5.18 -19.49
C ALA A 81 0.54 6.52 -20.11
N ALA A 82 0.46 7.59 -19.31
CA ALA A 82 0.18 8.93 -19.77
C ALA A 82 1.23 9.43 -20.77
N ALA A 83 2.52 9.15 -20.53
CA ALA A 83 3.59 9.51 -21.44
C ALA A 83 3.48 8.76 -22.78
N VAL A 84 3.23 7.44 -22.74
CA VAL A 84 3.03 6.62 -23.95
C VAL A 84 1.84 7.13 -24.76
N GLU A 85 0.73 7.39 -24.09
CA GLU A 85 -0.49 7.90 -24.71
C GLU A 85 -0.26 9.30 -25.30
N ALA A 86 0.37 10.21 -24.56
CA ALA A 86 0.71 11.54 -25.05
C ALA A 86 1.62 11.49 -26.29
N VAL A 87 2.64 10.62 -26.31
CA VAL A 87 3.55 10.45 -27.46
C VAL A 87 2.81 9.93 -28.69
N LYS A 88 1.91 8.97 -28.51
CA LYS A 88 1.10 8.40 -29.59
C LYS A 88 0.27 9.48 -30.31
N PHE A 89 -0.42 10.33 -29.54
CA PHE A 89 -1.23 11.41 -30.11
C PHE A 89 -0.39 12.62 -30.54
N PHE A 90 0.78 12.83 -29.94
CA PHE A 90 1.78 13.78 -30.41
C PHE A 90 2.21 13.51 -31.86
N MET A 91 2.41 12.25 -32.23
CA MET A 91 2.69 11.88 -33.63
C MET A 91 1.54 12.26 -34.58
N ILE A 92 0.28 12.10 -34.16
CA ILE A 92 -0.88 12.52 -34.96
C ILE A 92 -0.82 14.02 -35.23
N GLY A 93 -0.67 14.83 -34.18
CA GLY A 93 -0.58 16.28 -34.31
C GLY A 93 0.58 16.74 -35.21
N LEU A 94 1.74 16.10 -35.07
CA LEU A 94 2.92 16.35 -35.88
C LEU A 94 2.66 16.06 -37.37
N LEU A 95 2.09 14.90 -37.67
CA LEU A 95 1.81 14.43 -39.02
C LEU A 95 0.71 15.25 -39.70
N VAL A 96 -0.33 15.69 -38.96
CA VAL A 96 -1.35 16.62 -39.46
C VAL A 96 -0.71 17.91 -39.97
N MET A 97 0.25 18.46 -39.23
CA MET A 97 0.95 19.68 -39.63
C MET A 97 1.83 19.46 -40.86
N TRP A 98 2.56 18.34 -40.93
CA TRP A 98 3.39 18.01 -42.09
C TRP A 98 2.56 17.73 -43.35
N ALA A 99 1.43 17.03 -43.22
CA ALA A 99 0.46 16.81 -44.29
C ALA A 99 -0.13 18.12 -44.83
N ALA A 100 -0.32 19.11 -43.95
CA ALA A 100 -0.78 20.46 -44.31
C ALA A 100 0.32 21.32 -44.96
N GLY A 101 1.59 21.06 -44.66
CA GLY A 101 2.78 21.72 -45.22
C GLY A 101 3.00 23.17 -44.76
N LYS A 102 4.09 23.78 -45.26
CA LYS A 102 4.49 25.15 -44.87
C LYS A 102 3.42 26.20 -45.23
N PRO A 103 3.09 27.16 -44.33
CA PRO A 103 2.21 28.28 -44.65
C PRO A 103 2.72 29.11 -45.83
N ARG A 104 1.80 29.71 -46.61
CA ARG A 104 2.12 30.63 -47.72
C ARG A 104 2.69 31.98 -47.25
N SER A 105 2.38 32.40 -46.02
CA SER A 105 2.84 33.62 -45.36
C SER A 105 3.23 33.32 -43.91
N ASP A 106 4.10 34.14 -43.30
CA ASP A 106 4.54 33.94 -41.91
C ASP A 106 3.34 33.99 -40.92
N HIS A 107 2.30 34.75 -41.28
CA HIS A 107 0.99 34.73 -40.65
C HIS A 107 0.04 33.76 -41.37
N SER A 108 -0.21 32.59 -40.80
CA SER A 108 -1.28 31.70 -41.30
C SER A 108 -2.65 32.30 -40.99
N SER A 109 -3.58 32.30 -41.95
CA SER A 109 -4.95 32.76 -41.72
C SER A 109 -5.61 32.02 -40.56
N PHE A 110 -6.40 32.73 -39.76
CA PHE A 110 -7.14 32.19 -38.61
C PHE A 110 -7.94 30.94 -39.02
N ARG A 111 -8.64 31.01 -40.17
CA ARG A 111 -9.38 29.87 -40.76
C ARG A 111 -8.54 28.61 -40.95
N ARG A 112 -7.28 28.74 -41.38
CA ARG A 112 -6.39 27.57 -41.54
C ARG A 112 -6.02 26.95 -40.20
N LYS A 113 -5.76 27.77 -39.18
CA LYS A 113 -5.46 27.28 -37.83
C LYS A 113 -6.65 26.53 -37.25
N CYS A 114 -7.85 27.11 -37.32
CA CYS A 114 -9.09 26.46 -36.87
C CYS A 114 -9.34 25.15 -37.60
N PHE A 115 -9.21 25.14 -38.93
CA PHE A 115 -9.39 23.92 -39.73
C PHE A 115 -8.44 22.81 -39.30
N LEU A 116 -7.15 23.11 -39.14
CA LEU A 116 -6.16 22.09 -38.73
C LEU A 116 -6.42 21.60 -37.31
N LEU A 117 -6.85 22.49 -36.40
CA LEU A 117 -7.19 22.12 -35.03
C LEU A 117 -8.42 21.19 -34.99
N ILE A 118 -9.47 21.48 -35.78
CA ILE A 118 -10.63 20.60 -35.93
C ILE A 118 -10.21 19.24 -36.49
N VAL A 119 -9.36 19.20 -37.51
CA VAL A 119 -8.86 17.94 -38.09
C VAL A 119 -8.03 17.16 -37.08
N GLY A 120 -7.11 17.81 -36.37
CA GLY A 120 -6.27 17.16 -35.36
C GLY A 120 -7.07 16.59 -34.20
N LEU A 121 -7.99 17.38 -33.63
CA LEU A 121 -8.87 16.94 -32.55
C LEU A 121 -9.84 15.86 -33.02
N GLY A 122 -10.45 16.00 -34.21
CA GLY A 122 -11.34 14.99 -34.77
C GLY A 122 -10.64 13.65 -34.99
N LEU A 123 -9.41 13.65 -35.51
CA LEU A 123 -8.63 12.41 -35.67
C LEU A 123 -8.26 11.80 -34.30
N THR A 124 -7.94 12.64 -33.32
CA THR A 124 -7.65 12.22 -31.94
C THR A 124 -8.85 11.51 -31.33
N THR A 125 -10.05 12.10 -31.44
CA THR A 125 -11.30 11.50 -30.93
C THR A 125 -11.64 10.20 -31.63
N VAL A 126 -11.50 10.13 -32.97
CA VAL A 126 -11.77 8.90 -33.74
C VAL A 126 -10.79 7.79 -33.35
N VAL A 127 -9.49 8.07 -33.30
CA VAL A 127 -8.48 7.06 -32.92
C VAL A 127 -8.71 6.59 -31.49
N ARG A 128 -9.00 7.51 -30.56
CA ARG A 128 -9.28 7.14 -29.16
C ARG A 128 -10.56 6.32 -29.02
N GLY A 129 -11.62 6.65 -29.76
CA GLY A 129 -12.86 5.87 -29.76
C GLY A 129 -12.68 4.47 -30.33
N LEU A 130 -11.87 4.33 -31.39
CA LEU A 130 -11.51 3.01 -31.92
C LEU A 130 -10.74 2.16 -30.90
N GLU A 131 -9.88 2.78 -30.07
CA GLU A 131 -9.14 2.13 -28.98
C GLU A 131 -10.00 1.75 -27.77
N LEU A 132 -11.09 2.45 -27.52
CA LEU A 132 -11.98 2.13 -26.41
C LEU A 132 -13.10 1.19 -26.84
N GLY A 133 -13.40 1.13 -28.14
CA GLY A 133 -14.57 0.41 -28.66
C GLY A 133 -15.89 1.17 -28.45
N ASP A 134 -15.83 2.39 -27.89
CA ASP A 134 -16.97 3.27 -27.64
C ASP A 134 -16.55 4.74 -27.79
N MET A 135 -17.52 5.67 -27.75
CA MET A 135 -17.25 7.10 -27.81
C MET A 135 -16.53 7.57 -26.54
N PRO A 136 -15.34 8.17 -26.65
CA PRO A 136 -14.53 8.52 -25.50
C PRO A 136 -15.15 9.65 -24.68
N GLY A 137 -15.15 9.49 -23.36
CA GLY A 137 -15.50 10.55 -22.41
C GLY A 137 -14.48 11.69 -22.41
N GLY A 138 -14.85 12.86 -21.86
CA GLY A 138 -13.95 14.02 -21.79
C GLY A 138 -12.69 13.76 -20.96
N ASP A 139 -12.81 12.97 -19.90
CA ASP A 139 -11.75 12.45 -19.02
C ASP A 139 -10.80 11.48 -19.72
N GLN A 140 -11.21 10.87 -20.83
CA GLN A 140 -10.39 9.95 -21.63
C GLN A 140 -9.69 10.66 -22.80
N LEU A 141 -10.03 11.94 -23.04
CA LEU A 141 -9.51 12.73 -24.16
C LEU A 141 -8.42 13.72 -23.77
N TRP A 142 -8.27 14.12 -22.51
CA TRP A 142 -7.35 15.21 -22.16
C TRP A 142 -5.87 14.86 -22.46
N ILE A 143 -5.38 13.65 -22.14
CA ILE A 143 -4.01 13.22 -22.51
C ILE A 143 -3.83 13.17 -24.03
N PRO A 144 -4.71 12.50 -24.80
CA PRO A 144 -4.68 12.53 -26.26
C PRO A 144 -4.65 13.94 -26.86
N VAL A 145 -5.52 14.83 -26.35
CA VAL A 145 -5.64 16.20 -26.84
C VAL A 145 -4.37 17.01 -26.54
N ILE A 146 -3.81 16.91 -25.33
CA ILE A 146 -2.55 17.57 -24.97
C ILE A 146 -1.41 17.09 -25.87
N GLY A 147 -1.28 15.77 -26.06
CA GLY A 147 -0.30 15.17 -26.96
C GLY A 147 -0.43 15.72 -28.38
N CYS A 148 -1.64 15.66 -28.95
CA CYS A 148 -1.94 16.16 -30.30
C CYS A 148 -1.60 17.65 -30.46
N LEU A 149 -2.04 18.50 -29.53
CA LEU A 149 -1.73 19.93 -29.56
C LEU A 149 -0.22 20.18 -29.50
N ALA A 150 0.51 19.48 -28.63
CA ALA A 150 1.97 19.56 -28.57
C ALA A 150 2.59 19.17 -29.93
N GLY A 151 2.14 18.06 -30.54
CA GLY A 151 2.57 17.62 -31.86
C GLY A 151 2.35 18.68 -32.94
N MET A 152 1.19 19.32 -32.92
CA MET A 152 0.86 20.39 -33.86
C MET A 152 1.73 21.63 -33.66
N THR A 153 2.05 22.02 -32.42
CA THR A 153 2.94 23.16 -32.16
C THR A 153 4.36 22.91 -32.67
N ILE A 154 4.93 21.73 -32.38
CA ILE A 154 6.28 21.35 -32.85
C ILE A 154 6.30 21.18 -34.37
N GLY A 155 5.29 20.53 -34.96
CA GLY A 155 5.14 20.40 -36.41
C GLY A 155 5.05 21.75 -37.11
N SER A 156 4.35 22.72 -36.51
CA SER A 156 4.28 24.10 -37.03
C SER A 156 5.64 24.79 -36.97
N ALA A 157 6.38 24.64 -35.88
CA ALA A 157 7.68 25.27 -35.68
C ALA A 157 8.75 24.72 -36.64
N THR A 158 8.79 23.39 -36.82
CA THR A 158 9.73 22.72 -37.75
C THR A 158 9.54 23.20 -39.19
N LEU A 159 8.28 23.39 -39.64
CA LEU A 159 7.97 23.92 -40.98
C LEU A 159 8.39 25.39 -41.17
N ARG A 160 8.58 26.16 -40.09
CA ARG A 160 9.05 27.56 -40.12
C ARG A 160 10.57 27.70 -40.06
N GLY A 161 11.32 26.61 -39.85
CA GLY A 161 12.79 26.60 -39.81
C GLY A 161 13.38 27.17 -38.51
N LYS A 162 14.67 27.56 -38.52
CA LYS A 162 15.43 27.95 -37.31
C LYS A 162 14.74 29.03 -36.45
N LYS A 163 14.16 30.07 -37.06
CA LYS A 163 13.41 31.13 -36.34
C LYS A 163 12.14 30.60 -35.66
N GLY A 164 11.47 29.63 -36.28
CA GLY A 164 10.31 28.95 -35.70
C GLY A 164 10.68 28.10 -34.50
N ILE A 165 11.79 27.38 -34.59
CA ILE A 165 12.33 26.56 -33.49
C ILE A 165 12.74 27.44 -32.30
N MET A 166 13.46 28.54 -32.55
CA MET A 166 13.88 29.46 -31.46
C MET A 166 12.68 30.09 -30.74
N ARG A 167 11.63 30.48 -31.48
CA ARG A 167 10.36 30.95 -30.88
C ARG A 167 9.65 29.85 -30.09
N LEU A 168 9.69 28.61 -30.55
CA LEU A 168 9.15 27.46 -29.83
C LEU A 168 9.92 27.23 -28.52
N CYS A 169 11.25 27.26 -28.54
CA CYS A 169 12.08 27.11 -27.33
C CYS A 169 11.77 28.21 -26.31
N ALA A 170 11.71 29.47 -26.74
CA ALA A 170 11.33 30.57 -25.85
C ALA A 170 9.92 30.38 -25.27
N TRP A 171 8.94 30.04 -26.14
CA TRP A 171 7.56 29.82 -25.73
C TRP A 171 7.41 28.64 -24.77
N THR A 172 8.09 27.53 -25.03
CA THR A 172 8.09 26.33 -24.17
C THR A 172 8.76 26.59 -22.83
N CYS A 173 9.91 27.29 -22.79
CA CYS A 173 10.52 27.70 -21.51
C CYS A 173 9.57 28.60 -20.69
N THR A 174 8.91 29.57 -21.33
CA THR A 174 7.93 30.43 -20.66
C THR A 174 6.72 29.64 -20.16
N HIS A 175 6.18 28.72 -20.97
CA HIS A 175 5.03 27.90 -20.56
C HIS A 175 5.40 26.89 -19.48
N LEU A 176 6.61 26.33 -19.52
CA LEU A 176 7.12 25.46 -18.47
C LEU A 176 7.25 26.23 -17.16
N LEU A 177 7.80 27.45 -17.19
CA LEU A 177 7.87 28.30 -16.00
C LEU A 177 6.46 28.63 -15.47
N LEU A 178 5.55 29.05 -16.34
CA LEU A 178 4.16 29.33 -15.97
C LEU A 178 3.45 28.08 -15.42
N PHE A 179 3.71 26.91 -15.98
CA PHE A 179 3.17 25.64 -15.52
C PHE A 179 3.74 25.27 -14.15
N CYS A 180 5.04 25.44 -13.92
CA CYS A 180 5.64 25.26 -12.59
C CYS A 180 5.04 26.22 -11.55
N LEU A 181 4.88 27.50 -11.91
CA LEU A 181 4.22 28.49 -11.04
C LEU A 181 2.75 28.14 -10.79
N PHE A 182 2.05 27.65 -11.80
CA PHE A 182 0.68 27.16 -11.68
C PHE A 182 0.60 25.95 -10.75
N LEU A 183 1.48 24.96 -10.88
CA LEU A 183 1.54 23.81 -9.98
C LEU A 183 1.87 24.22 -8.54
N LEU A 184 2.79 25.17 -8.34
CA LEU A 184 3.07 25.74 -7.03
C LEU A 184 1.85 26.45 -6.44
N PHE A 185 1.13 27.21 -7.26
CA PHE A 185 -0.08 27.91 -6.84
C PHE A 185 -1.22 26.93 -6.51
N VAL A 186 -1.43 25.90 -7.34
CA VAL A 186 -2.40 24.83 -7.08
C VAL A 186 -2.02 24.07 -5.82
N GLY A 187 -0.75 23.71 -5.65
CA GLY A 187 -0.25 23.07 -4.43
C GLY A 187 -0.45 23.94 -3.19
N TYR A 188 -0.25 25.25 -3.31
CA TYR A 188 -0.55 26.21 -2.24
C TYR A 188 -2.05 26.27 -1.92
N LEU A 189 -2.94 26.24 -2.91
CA LEU A 189 -4.39 26.23 -2.69
C LEU A 189 -4.93 24.89 -2.18
N ALA A 190 -4.27 23.78 -2.53
CA ALA A 190 -4.63 22.44 -2.08
C ALA A 190 -4.21 22.15 -0.64
N THR A 191 -3.42 23.04 -0.03
CA THR A 191 -2.79 22.81 1.28
C THR A 191 -3.06 23.98 2.21
N ASP A 192 -3.21 23.68 3.49
CA ASP A 192 -3.47 24.68 4.53
C ASP A 192 -2.42 24.58 5.65
N ASP A 193 -2.28 25.68 6.39
CA ASP A 193 -1.37 25.76 7.55
C ASP A 193 -1.94 25.11 8.80
N GLN A 194 -3.28 25.00 8.89
CA GLN A 194 -3.99 24.41 10.01
C GLN A 194 -4.87 23.25 9.53
N PRO A 195 -5.01 22.18 10.33
CA PRO A 195 -5.95 21.11 10.05
C PRO A 195 -7.39 21.62 10.18
N LEU A 196 -8.34 20.90 9.62
CA LEU A 196 -9.75 21.06 9.98
C LEU A 196 -9.94 20.80 11.48
N ASP A 197 -11.00 21.38 12.06
CA ASP A 197 -11.44 21.11 13.44
C ASP A 197 -12.08 19.72 13.56
N VAL A 198 -11.25 18.71 13.30
CA VAL A 198 -11.59 17.30 13.25
C VAL A 198 -10.71 16.62 14.27
N GLN A 199 -11.34 15.91 15.20
CA GLN A 199 -10.62 15.16 16.22
C GLN A 199 -9.84 14.01 15.58
N GLN A 200 -8.64 13.78 16.09
CA GLN A 200 -7.88 12.60 15.76
C GLN A 200 -8.61 11.41 16.39
N VAL A 201 -9.08 10.48 15.55
CA VAL A 201 -9.71 9.26 16.04
C VAL A 201 -8.61 8.38 16.61
N ALA A 202 -8.68 8.08 17.89
CA ALA A 202 -7.66 7.30 18.58
C ALA A 202 -7.81 5.83 18.20
N VAL A 203 -7.12 5.36 17.17
CA VAL A 203 -7.21 3.98 16.70
C VAL A 203 -6.44 3.02 17.64
N THR A 204 -6.85 2.97 18.91
CA THR A 204 -6.20 2.17 19.94
C THR A 204 -6.46 0.68 19.74
N ALA A 205 -5.61 -0.16 20.34
CA ALA A 205 -5.79 -1.61 20.35
C ALA A 205 -7.15 -2.03 20.92
N ALA A 206 -7.65 -1.30 21.93
CA ALA A 206 -8.94 -1.56 22.56
C ALA A 206 -10.10 -1.29 21.59
N GLU A 207 -10.01 -0.23 20.79
CA GLU A 207 -11.01 0.10 19.77
C GLU A 207 -11.00 -0.90 18.61
N LYS A 208 -9.81 -1.25 18.09
CA LYS A 208 -9.64 -2.30 17.07
C LYS A 208 -10.24 -3.63 17.53
N ARG A 209 -10.00 -4.00 18.79
CA ARG A 209 -10.57 -5.21 19.41
C ARG A 209 -12.08 -5.13 19.57
N ARG A 210 -12.60 -4.02 20.11
CA ARG A 210 -14.04 -3.82 20.31
C ARG A 210 -14.80 -3.98 19.00
N LEU A 211 -14.28 -3.38 17.93
CA LEU A 211 -14.83 -3.48 16.58
C LEU A 211 -14.78 -4.92 16.06
N MET A 212 -13.66 -5.62 16.23
CA MET A 212 -13.53 -7.02 15.82
C MET A 212 -14.45 -7.96 16.61
N ASP A 213 -14.58 -7.77 17.92
CA ASP A 213 -15.46 -8.56 18.77
C ASP A 213 -16.93 -8.31 18.41
N MET A 214 -17.30 -7.08 18.05
CA MET A 214 -18.63 -6.74 17.55
C MET A 214 -18.93 -7.39 16.20
N ILE A 215 -18.01 -7.32 15.24
CA ILE A 215 -18.17 -7.99 13.94
C ILE A 215 -18.33 -9.50 14.15
N LYS A 216 -17.48 -10.12 14.99
CA LYS A 216 -17.61 -11.55 15.34
C LYS A 216 -18.95 -11.87 15.98
N GLN A 217 -19.42 -11.04 16.92
CA GLN A 217 -20.72 -11.23 17.56
C GLN A 217 -21.86 -11.10 16.55
N ALA A 218 -21.81 -10.13 15.64
CA ALA A 218 -22.81 -9.95 14.59
C ALA A 218 -22.88 -11.14 13.62
N VAL A 219 -21.74 -11.79 13.30
CA VAL A 219 -21.72 -13.03 12.52
C VAL A 219 -22.37 -14.20 13.27
N HIS A 220 -22.26 -14.23 14.60
CA HIS A 220 -22.82 -15.29 15.44
C HIS A 220 -24.30 -15.08 15.80
N GLN A 221 -24.79 -13.84 15.85
CA GLN A 221 -26.19 -13.54 16.12
C GLN A 221 -27.08 -13.94 14.93
N ARG A 222 -28.22 -14.57 15.23
CA ARG A 222 -29.21 -14.96 14.21
C ARG A 222 -29.92 -13.70 13.70
N SER A 223 -30.09 -13.62 12.39
CA SER A 223 -30.95 -12.60 11.78
C SER A 223 -32.39 -12.77 12.27
N ALA A 224 -33.09 -11.66 12.51
CA ALA A 224 -34.48 -11.67 13.01
C ALA A 224 -35.47 -12.35 12.04
N ASP A 225 -35.09 -12.48 10.77
CA ASP A 225 -35.90 -13.02 9.67
C ASP A 225 -35.92 -14.56 9.59
N GLY A 226 -35.29 -15.27 10.54
CA GLY A 226 -35.38 -16.74 10.65
C GLY A 226 -34.71 -17.55 9.52
N SER A 227 -34.21 -16.91 8.46
CA SER A 227 -33.39 -17.54 7.44
C SER A 227 -31.99 -17.86 8.00
N ASN A 228 -31.53 -19.09 7.78
CA ASN A 228 -30.35 -19.61 8.48
C ASN A 228 -29.02 -19.09 7.89
N ASP A 229 -29.07 -18.43 6.71
CA ASP A 229 -27.92 -18.17 5.86
C ASP A 229 -27.56 -16.68 5.71
N THR A 230 -28.50 -15.75 5.92
CA THR A 230 -28.20 -14.31 5.90
C THR A 230 -27.80 -13.79 7.28
N ARG A 231 -26.88 -12.82 7.28
CA ARG A 231 -26.41 -12.11 8.47
C ARG A 231 -26.44 -10.61 8.21
N GLN A 232 -26.81 -9.87 9.24
CA GLN A 232 -26.81 -8.42 9.23
C GLN A 232 -25.74 -7.93 10.20
N ILE A 233 -24.83 -7.08 9.72
CA ILE A 233 -23.88 -6.36 10.56
C ILE A 233 -24.31 -4.90 10.53
N ARG A 234 -24.67 -4.36 11.68
CA ARG A 234 -25.01 -2.95 11.83
C ARG A 234 -23.83 -2.25 12.46
N LEU A 235 -23.37 -1.19 11.79
CA LEU A 235 -22.26 -0.37 12.24
C LEU A 235 -22.77 1.06 12.46
N SER A 236 -22.56 1.61 13.64
CA SER A 236 -22.82 3.01 13.92
C SER A 236 -21.82 3.92 13.19
N GLU A 237 -22.17 5.19 13.03
CA GLU A 237 -21.28 6.22 12.46
C GLU A 237 -19.89 6.20 13.09
N ASN A 238 -19.81 6.08 14.42
CA ASN A 238 -18.53 5.99 15.12
C ASN A 238 -17.72 4.75 14.74
N GLU A 239 -18.36 3.61 14.52
CA GLU A 239 -17.67 2.38 14.11
C GLU A 239 -17.16 2.47 12.67
N VAL A 240 -17.96 3.03 11.77
CA VAL A 240 -17.55 3.30 10.38
C VAL A 240 -16.42 4.32 10.34
N LYS A 241 -16.49 5.35 11.19
CA LYS A 241 -15.43 6.35 11.37
C LYS A 241 -14.13 5.72 11.88
N THR A 242 -14.19 4.85 12.89
CA THR A 242 -13.02 4.11 13.39
C THR A 242 -12.44 3.18 12.33
N LEU A 243 -13.28 2.48 11.56
CA LEU A 243 -12.84 1.67 10.42
C LEU A 243 -12.08 2.51 9.37
N PHE A 244 -12.62 3.67 9.03
CA PHE A 244 -12.00 4.58 8.07
C PHE A 244 -10.68 5.16 8.59
N ALA A 245 -10.66 5.64 9.84
CA ALA A 245 -9.46 6.12 10.51
C ALA A 245 -8.35 5.06 10.57
N TRP A 246 -8.74 3.80 10.82
CA TRP A 246 -7.81 2.68 10.84
C TRP A 246 -7.26 2.37 9.45
N GLY A 247 -8.08 2.40 8.40
CA GLY A 247 -7.61 2.28 7.02
C GLY A 247 -6.60 3.38 6.63
N MET A 248 -6.84 4.62 7.08
CA MET A 248 -5.91 5.74 6.91
C MET A 248 -4.58 5.52 7.64
N GLU A 249 -4.62 5.02 8.87
CA GLU A 249 -3.43 4.68 9.66
C GLU A 249 -2.61 3.58 8.94
N ALA A 250 -3.27 2.53 8.45
CA ALA A 250 -2.64 1.44 7.71
C ALA A 250 -1.96 1.92 6.41
N ALA A 251 -2.54 2.91 5.73
CA ALA A 251 -1.94 3.57 4.56
C ALA A 251 -0.78 4.52 4.92
N GLY A 252 -0.50 4.73 6.22
CA GLY A 252 0.56 5.60 6.72
C GLY A 252 0.19 7.09 6.76
N THR A 253 -1.10 7.40 6.95
CA THR A 253 -1.62 8.77 7.00
C THR A 253 -2.20 9.13 8.37
N ASP A 254 -2.20 10.43 8.71
CA ASP A 254 -2.72 10.94 9.99
C ASP A 254 -4.24 10.71 10.08
N PRO A 255 -4.78 9.97 11.08
CA PRO A 255 -6.19 9.58 11.18
C PRO A 255 -7.09 10.72 11.71
N ARG A 256 -6.87 11.95 11.22
CA ARG A 256 -7.74 13.11 11.47
C ARG A 256 -8.88 13.08 10.48
N VAL A 257 -9.94 12.39 10.85
CA VAL A 257 -11.12 12.19 10.00
C VAL A 257 -12.43 12.41 10.76
N ASP A 258 -13.34 13.15 10.15
CA ASP A 258 -14.76 13.20 10.50
C ASP A 258 -15.53 12.46 9.41
N LEU A 259 -16.43 11.57 9.80
CA LEU A 259 -17.27 10.82 8.89
C LEU A 259 -18.70 10.97 9.38
N ARG A 260 -19.59 11.36 8.46
CA ARG A 260 -21.02 11.50 8.71
C ARG A 260 -21.82 10.65 7.75
N LEU A 261 -22.81 9.94 8.28
CA LEU A 261 -23.70 9.08 7.53
C LEU A 261 -25.07 9.76 7.40
N GLU A 262 -25.41 10.13 6.17
CA GLU A 262 -26.73 10.61 5.78
C GLU A 262 -27.38 9.54 4.89
N PRO A 263 -28.72 9.53 4.74
CA PRO A 263 -29.39 8.56 3.88
C PRO A 263 -28.75 8.52 2.47
N GLU A 264 -28.27 7.32 2.08
CA GLU A 264 -27.58 7.05 0.81
C GLU A 264 -26.25 7.79 0.59
N THR A 265 -25.84 8.69 1.49
CA THR A 265 -24.70 9.60 1.30
C THR A 265 -23.71 9.53 2.46
N VAL A 266 -22.45 9.31 2.13
CA VAL A 266 -21.33 9.35 3.09
C VAL A 266 -20.54 10.63 2.89
N THR A 267 -20.46 11.45 3.93
CA THR A 267 -19.62 12.65 3.93
C THR A 267 -18.37 12.41 4.77
N VAL A 268 -17.20 12.61 4.16
CA VAL A 268 -15.89 12.44 4.79
C VAL A 268 -15.15 13.76 4.78
N GLN A 269 -14.64 14.16 5.94
CA GLN A 269 -13.71 15.27 6.09
C GLN A 269 -12.39 14.73 6.63
N ALA A 270 -11.30 14.93 5.92
CA ALA A 270 -9.98 14.43 6.32
C ALA A 270 -8.95 15.55 6.33
N SER A 271 -7.98 15.47 7.24
CA SER A 271 -6.87 16.44 7.31
C SER A 271 -5.51 15.76 7.50
N PRO A 272 -5.08 14.91 6.54
CA PRO A 272 -3.76 14.31 6.58
C PRO A 272 -2.66 15.38 6.59
N SER A 273 -1.68 15.18 7.47
CA SER A 273 -0.52 16.06 7.59
C SER A 273 0.68 15.49 6.87
N PHE A 274 1.49 16.38 6.30
CA PHE A 274 2.72 16.00 5.60
C PHE A 274 3.77 17.12 5.73
N THR A 275 5.03 16.75 5.61
CA THR A 275 6.15 17.69 5.73
C THR A 275 6.73 17.97 4.37
N ILE A 276 6.72 19.25 3.97
CA ILE A 276 7.35 19.71 2.73
C ILE A 276 8.72 20.30 3.10
N PRO A 277 9.82 19.87 2.45
CA PRO A 277 11.12 20.51 2.62
C PRO A 277 11.03 22.02 2.37
N LEU A 278 11.66 22.84 3.22
CA LEU A 278 11.68 24.32 3.20
C LEU A 278 10.38 25.04 3.58
N VAL A 279 9.22 24.39 3.59
CA VAL A 279 7.92 25.00 3.96
C VAL A 279 7.46 24.57 5.35
N GLY A 280 7.86 23.36 5.79
CA GLY A 280 7.47 22.81 7.09
C GLY A 280 6.23 21.90 7.00
N LYS A 281 5.55 21.73 8.13
CA LYS A 281 4.36 20.88 8.23
C LYS A 281 3.15 21.58 7.61
N ARG A 282 2.46 20.89 6.70
CA ARG A 282 1.26 21.36 6.00
C ARG A 282 0.16 20.29 6.11
N PHE A 283 -1.08 20.71 5.89
CA PHE A 283 -2.26 19.84 5.92
C PHE A 283 -2.97 19.85 4.58
N VAL A 284 -3.50 18.71 4.14
CA VAL A 284 -4.42 18.64 3.01
C VAL A 284 -5.84 18.49 3.57
N ASN A 285 -6.58 19.59 3.65
CA ASN A 285 -7.94 19.57 4.16
C ASN A 285 -8.90 19.11 3.06
N ALA A 286 -9.38 17.88 3.10
CA ALA A 286 -10.25 17.31 2.07
C ALA A 286 -11.68 17.14 2.57
N HIS A 287 -12.65 17.52 1.73
CA HIS A 287 -14.06 17.22 1.93
C HIS A 287 -14.56 16.41 0.73
N LEU A 288 -15.14 15.25 1.02
CA LEU A 288 -15.70 14.35 0.03
C LEU A 288 -17.13 14.00 0.43
N ALA A 289 -18.07 14.13 -0.50
CA ALA A 289 -19.42 13.59 -0.37
C ALA A 289 -19.64 12.58 -1.49
N ALA A 290 -20.04 11.37 -1.12
CA ALA A 290 -20.24 10.30 -2.09
C ALA A 290 -21.47 9.46 -1.75
N GLN A 291 -22.19 9.05 -2.78
CA GLN A 291 -23.18 8.00 -2.69
C GLN A 291 -22.51 6.65 -2.80
N VAL A 292 -22.86 5.74 -1.88
CA VAL A 292 -22.28 4.40 -1.79
C VAL A 292 -23.40 3.39 -1.75
N ASP A 293 -23.37 2.43 -2.67
CA ASP A 293 -24.31 1.32 -2.71
C ASP A 293 -23.55 0.02 -3.05
N VAL A 294 -24.09 -1.12 -2.64
CA VAL A 294 -23.58 -2.44 -3.02
C VAL A 294 -24.78 -3.31 -3.35
N ASN A 295 -24.83 -3.80 -4.59
CA ASN A 295 -25.87 -4.70 -5.06
C ASN A 295 -25.24 -6.00 -5.54
N GLU A 296 -25.57 -7.11 -4.87
CA GLU A 296 -25.12 -8.47 -5.22
C GLU A 296 -23.59 -8.57 -5.40
N GLY A 297 -22.82 -7.97 -4.48
CA GLY A 297 -21.36 -7.98 -4.53
C GLY A 297 -20.73 -7.00 -5.52
N HIS A 298 -21.53 -6.15 -6.18
CA HIS A 298 -21.05 -5.11 -7.08
C HIS A 298 -21.13 -3.73 -6.39
N PRO A 299 -20.00 -3.12 -6.01
CA PRO A 299 -19.99 -1.81 -5.38
C PRO A 299 -20.27 -0.73 -6.43
N GLN A 300 -21.11 0.22 -6.07
CA GLN A 300 -21.36 1.46 -6.81
C GLN A 300 -20.94 2.63 -5.93
N LEU A 301 -20.15 3.52 -6.50
CA LEU A 301 -19.65 4.71 -5.81
C LEU A 301 -19.76 5.89 -6.76
N SER A 302 -20.41 6.95 -6.30
CA SER A 302 -20.51 8.21 -7.02
C SER A 302 -20.11 9.35 -6.10
N VAL A 303 -18.91 9.92 -6.32
CA VAL A 303 -18.48 11.15 -5.66
C VAL A 303 -19.27 12.32 -6.25
N GLU A 304 -20.08 12.97 -5.44
CA GLU A 304 -20.88 14.12 -5.86
C GLU A 304 -20.11 15.43 -5.68
N LYS A 305 -19.31 15.51 -4.61
CA LYS A 305 -18.55 16.70 -4.28
C LYS A 305 -17.19 16.32 -3.75
N LEU A 306 -16.16 16.95 -4.31
CA LEU A 306 -14.79 16.86 -3.84
C LEU A 306 -14.21 18.26 -3.71
N GLN A 307 -13.65 18.54 -2.54
CA GLN A 307 -12.91 19.76 -2.26
C GLN A 307 -11.58 19.38 -1.58
N VAL A 308 -10.48 19.97 -2.06
CA VAL A 308 -9.13 19.77 -1.51
C VAL A 308 -8.52 21.13 -1.20
N GLY A 309 -8.32 21.41 0.08
CA GLY A 309 -8.05 22.74 0.62
C GLY A 309 -9.11 23.73 0.15
N ARG A 310 -8.68 24.69 -0.67
CA ARG A 310 -9.53 25.73 -1.25
C ARG A 310 -9.99 25.42 -2.67
N LEU A 311 -9.60 24.27 -3.23
CA LEU A 311 -9.92 23.86 -4.58
C LEU A 311 -11.21 23.03 -4.58
N GLY A 312 -12.28 23.59 -5.14
CA GLY A 312 -13.44 22.80 -5.53
C GLY A 312 -13.16 22.06 -6.83
N CYS A 313 -13.31 20.74 -6.82
CA CYS A 313 -13.05 19.91 -8.00
C CYS A 313 -14.26 19.92 -8.96
N PRO A 314 -14.04 19.93 -10.29
CA PRO A 314 -15.12 19.77 -11.26
C PRO A 314 -15.65 18.33 -11.26
N GLN A 315 -16.87 18.12 -11.78
CA GLN A 315 -17.51 16.81 -11.80
C GLN A 315 -16.65 15.72 -12.47
N SER A 316 -15.93 16.06 -13.55
CA SER A 316 -15.02 15.11 -14.22
C SER A 316 -13.91 14.57 -13.31
N ALA A 317 -13.45 15.38 -12.34
CA ALA A 317 -12.48 14.94 -11.35
C ALA A 317 -13.15 14.05 -10.29
N CYS A 318 -14.39 14.36 -9.89
CA CYS A 318 -15.18 13.48 -9.04
C CYS A 318 -15.40 12.10 -9.70
N ASP A 319 -15.82 12.07 -10.98
CA ASP A 319 -16.03 10.82 -11.74
C ASP A 319 -14.74 10.00 -11.89
N TYR A 320 -13.59 10.66 -11.99
CA TYR A 320 -12.29 10.01 -11.97
C TYR A 320 -11.99 9.38 -10.61
N VAL A 321 -12.19 10.12 -9.52
CA VAL A 321 -11.97 9.63 -8.15
C VAL A 321 -12.91 8.47 -7.82
N SER A 322 -14.19 8.53 -8.23
CA SER A 322 -15.15 7.42 -8.09
C SER A 322 -14.59 6.12 -8.68
N ARG A 323 -14.10 6.16 -9.93
CA ARG A 323 -13.52 4.99 -10.60
C ARG A 323 -12.19 4.55 -9.99
N ALA A 324 -11.36 5.49 -9.56
CA ALA A 324 -10.10 5.17 -8.90
C ALA A 324 -10.32 4.41 -7.59
N ILE A 325 -11.28 4.86 -6.77
CA ILE A 325 -11.65 4.17 -5.53
C ILE A 325 -12.26 2.79 -5.84
N LEU A 326 -13.20 2.68 -6.78
CA LEU A 326 -13.80 1.39 -7.16
C LEU A 326 -12.76 0.40 -7.71
N SER A 327 -11.83 0.87 -8.53
CA SER A 327 -10.73 0.05 -9.04
C SER A 327 -9.84 -0.45 -7.91
N GLY A 328 -9.56 0.39 -6.91
CA GLY A 328 -8.78 -0.03 -5.74
C GLY A 328 -9.50 -1.06 -4.86
N LEU A 329 -10.81 -0.90 -4.65
CA LEU A 329 -11.62 -1.88 -3.92
C LEU A 329 -11.65 -3.26 -4.59
N GLN A 330 -11.52 -3.31 -5.91
CA GLN A 330 -11.57 -4.57 -6.67
C GLN A 330 -10.22 -5.29 -6.79
N PHE A 331 -9.11 -4.55 -6.66
CA PHE A 331 -7.76 -5.08 -6.89
C PHE A 331 -7.10 -5.67 -5.64
N ASP A 332 -7.46 -5.18 -4.46
CA ASP A 332 -7.07 -5.85 -3.23
C ASP A 332 -7.94 -7.11 -3.07
N ASP A 333 -7.33 -8.30 -3.20
CA ASP A 333 -8.02 -9.58 -3.13
C ASP A 333 -8.82 -9.73 -1.82
N ASP A 334 -8.30 -9.21 -0.70
CA ASP A 334 -8.94 -9.27 0.62
C ASP A 334 -10.20 -8.38 0.66
N ILE A 335 -10.12 -7.16 0.12
CA ILE A 335 -11.24 -6.20 0.09
C ILE A 335 -12.26 -6.60 -0.99
N SER A 336 -11.81 -7.07 -2.14
CA SER A 336 -12.63 -7.59 -3.23
C SER A 336 -13.48 -8.76 -2.75
N ASP A 337 -12.89 -9.66 -1.96
CA ASP A 337 -13.61 -10.77 -1.34
C ASP A 337 -14.59 -10.32 -0.27
N ILE A 338 -14.28 -9.27 0.51
CA ILE A 338 -15.24 -8.63 1.43
C ILE A 338 -16.43 -8.07 0.64
N VAL A 339 -16.17 -7.24 -0.37
CA VAL A 339 -17.21 -6.55 -1.14
C VAL A 339 -18.12 -7.54 -1.85
N LYS A 340 -17.55 -8.59 -2.46
CA LYS A 340 -18.32 -9.67 -3.11
C LYS A 340 -19.16 -10.48 -2.13
N SER A 341 -18.82 -10.47 -0.84
CA SER A 341 -19.58 -11.16 0.22
C SER A 341 -20.78 -10.34 0.72
N ILE A 342 -20.86 -9.05 0.38
CA ILE A 342 -21.95 -8.15 0.74
C ILE A 342 -23.03 -8.24 -0.34
N GLU A 343 -24.19 -8.77 0.02
CA GLU A 343 -25.37 -8.84 -0.86
C GLU A 343 -26.05 -7.47 -0.99
N ARG A 344 -26.12 -6.72 0.12
CA ARG A 344 -26.72 -5.39 0.17
C ARG A 344 -26.03 -4.51 1.21
N LEU A 345 -25.79 -3.25 0.86
CA LEU A 345 -25.37 -2.18 1.77
C LEU A 345 -26.51 -1.16 1.91
N GLN A 346 -26.86 -0.76 3.13
CA GLN A 346 -27.83 0.29 3.38
C GLN A 346 -27.18 1.35 4.25
N VAL A 347 -27.13 2.58 3.75
CA VAL A 347 -26.64 3.76 4.49
C VAL A 347 -27.84 4.55 4.97
N GLU A 348 -28.03 4.59 6.30
CA GLU A 348 -29.11 5.29 6.98
C GLU A 348 -28.52 6.43 7.84
N GLU A 349 -29.39 7.17 8.55
CA GLU A 349 -28.94 8.24 9.42
C GLU A 349 -28.12 7.67 10.59
N ALA A 350 -26.84 8.04 10.67
CA ALA A 350 -25.89 7.61 11.68
C ALA A 350 -25.62 6.08 11.77
N GLU A 351 -26.07 5.27 10.81
CA GLU A 351 -25.81 3.83 10.77
C GLU A 351 -25.65 3.26 9.35
N VAL A 352 -24.83 2.21 9.23
CA VAL A 352 -24.67 1.40 8.02
C VAL A 352 -25.04 -0.04 8.34
N THR A 353 -25.95 -0.59 7.53
CA THR A 353 -26.31 -2.01 7.60
C THR A 353 -25.72 -2.77 6.42
N LEU A 354 -24.91 -3.77 6.73
CA LEU A 354 -24.33 -4.72 5.78
C LEU A 354 -25.12 -6.03 5.86
N VAL A 355 -25.64 -6.50 4.72
CA VAL A 355 -26.33 -7.80 4.61
C VAL A 355 -25.51 -8.72 3.73
N GLY A 356 -25.25 -9.94 4.19
CA GLY A 356 -24.53 -10.93 3.38
C GLY A 356 -24.64 -12.35 3.90
N ASN A 357 -24.07 -13.28 3.14
CA ASN A 357 -24.07 -14.70 3.48
C ASN A 357 -23.12 -15.00 4.65
N ARG A 358 -23.58 -15.78 5.62
CA ARG A 358 -22.80 -16.18 6.82
C ARG A 358 -21.46 -16.82 6.47
N THR A 359 -21.44 -17.73 5.50
CA THR A 359 -20.25 -18.49 5.10
C THR A 359 -19.23 -17.55 4.47
N ALA A 360 -19.68 -16.68 3.57
CA ALA A 360 -18.84 -15.68 2.92
C ALA A 360 -18.24 -14.69 3.95
N ILE A 361 -19.04 -14.16 4.87
CA ILE A 361 -18.54 -13.25 5.92
C ILE A 361 -17.51 -13.96 6.83
N ARG A 362 -17.76 -15.21 7.22
CA ARG A 362 -16.84 -15.96 8.10
C ARG A 362 -15.53 -16.34 7.41
N GLU A 363 -15.60 -16.79 6.15
CA GLU A 363 -14.45 -17.35 5.43
C GLU A 363 -13.63 -16.29 4.70
N LYS A 364 -14.23 -15.12 4.41
CA LYS A 364 -13.58 -14.05 3.64
C LYS A 364 -13.40 -12.77 4.45
N VAL A 365 -14.48 -12.25 5.04
CA VAL A 365 -14.46 -10.94 5.71
C VAL A 365 -13.64 -10.97 7.00
N LEU A 366 -13.84 -11.98 7.86
CA LEU A 366 -13.07 -12.08 9.09
C LEU A 366 -11.56 -12.25 8.84
N PRO A 367 -11.10 -13.18 7.97
CA PRO A 367 -9.68 -13.30 7.65
C PRO A 367 -9.07 -12.06 7.03
N ALA A 368 -9.77 -11.37 6.11
CA ALA A 368 -9.31 -10.14 5.48
C ALA A 368 -9.18 -8.97 6.47
N ILE A 369 -10.12 -8.82 7.40
CA ILE A 369 -9.98 -7.82 8.47
C ILE A 369 -8.86 -8.24 9.43
N GLN A 370 -8.67 -9.54 9.67
CA GLN A 370 -7.59 -10.06 10.52
C GLN A 370 -6.20 -9.90 9.90
N SER A 371 -6.04 -10.10 8.59
CA SER A 371 -4.78 -9.86 7.85
C SER A 371 -4.39 -8.38 7.88
N LYS A 372 -5.39 -7.48 7.96
CA LYS A 372 -5.20 -6.05 8.14
C LYS A 372 -5.02 -5.65 9.63
N LEU A 373 -5.52 -6.44 10.60
CA LEU A 373 -5.38 -6.25 12.07
C LEU A 373 -4.09 -6.82 12.66
N GLY A 374 -3.46 -7.76 11.96
CA GLY A 374 -2.38 -8.56 12.49
C GLY A 374 -1.72 -9.40 11.40
N MET A 375 -0.72 -10.18 11.81
CA MET A 375 0.21 -10.97 11.00
C MET A 375 -0.33 -11.54 9.67
N SER A 376 0.55 -11.62 8.66
CA SER A 376 0.19 -12.13 7.33
C SER A 376 -0.55 -13.48 7.37
N PRO A 377 -1.51 -13.74 6.46
CA PRO A 377 -2.26 -15.00 6.43
C PRO A 377 -1.37 -16.25 6.41
N GLN A 378 -0.21 -16.17 5.75
CA GLN A 378 0.78 -17.24 5.71
C GLN A 378 1.38 -17.52 7.10
N LEU A 379 1.69 -16.48 7.88
CA LEU A 379 2.21 -16.62 9.24
C LEU A 379 1.15 -17.17 10.20
N ILE A 380 -0.12 -16.77 10.05
CA ILE A 380 -1.24 -17.34 10.82
C ILE A 380 -1.40 -18.84 10.54
N ALA A 381 -1.38 -19.22 9.25
CA ALA A 381 -1.49 -20.62 8.84
C ALA A 381 -0.30 -21.45 9.34
N ALA A 382 0.93 -20.97 9.16
CA ALA A 382 2.13 -21.62 9.65
C ALA A 382 2.10 -21.75 11.19
N THR A 383 1.72 -20.70 11.92
CA THR A 383 1.59 -20.75 13.39
C THR A 383 0.57 -21.80 13.83
N SER A 384 -0.56 -21.93 13.14
CA SER A 384 -1.54 -23.01 13.38
C SER A 384 -0.91 -24.40 13.18
N ASP A 385 -0.12 -24.60 12.13
CA ASP A 385 0.54 -25.88 11.87
C ASP A 385 1.59 -26.22 12.93
N HIS A 386 2.41 -25.23 13.32
CA HIS A 386 3.39 -25.36 14.40
C HIS A 386 2.75 -25.68 15.75
N LEU A 387 1.65 -25.00 16.10
CA LEU A 387 0.88 -25.29 17.30
C LEU A 387 0.39 -26.74 17.34
N LYS A 388 -0.20 -27.21 16.23
CA LYS A 388 -0.66 -28.61 16.11
C LYS A 388 0.50 -29.58 16.27
N ASN A 389 1.65 -29.28 15.65
CA ASN A 389 2.85 -30.10 15.77
C ASN A 389 3.28 -30.23 17.24
N ILE A 390 3.51 -29.11 17.94
CA ILE A 390 3.92 -29.09 19.35
C ILE A 390 2.92 -29.85 20.24
N VAL A 391 1.62 -29.60 20.06
CA VAL A 391 0.54 -30.24 20.84
C VAL A 391 0.42 -31.74 20.57
N SER A 392 0.77 -32.19 19.37
CA SER A 392 0.78 -33.62 19.01
C SER A 392 1.94 -34.37 19.66
N THR A 393 3.11 -33.73 19.76
CA THR A 393 4.35 -34.31 20.30
C THR A 393 4.45 -34.20 21.83
N ALA A 394 3.64 -33.34 22.44
CA ALA A 394 3.62 -33.01 23.87
C ALA A 394 3.56 -34.21 24.84
N GLY A 395 2.95 -35.33 24.45
CA GLY A 395 2.69 -36.47 25.34
C GLY A 395 3.92 -37.28 25.75
N ASN A 396 5.04 -37.16 25.01
CA ASN A 396 6.23 -38.03 25.17
C ASN A 396 7.47 -37.27 25.67
N LEU A 397 7.31 -36.05 26.17
CA LEU A 397 8.44 -35.16 26.47
C LEU A 397 9.00 -35.34 27.88
N PRO A 398 10.34 -35.20 28.07
CA PRO A 398 11.01 -35.32 29.36
C PRO A 398 10.49 -34.27 30.36
N GLN A 399 10.75 -34.43 31.66
CA GLN A 399 10.38 -33.44 32.69
C GLN A 399 11.54 -32.48 33.01
N GLY A 400 11.22 -31.37 33.71
CA GLY A 400 12.21 -30.36 34.11
C GLY A 400 12.74 -29.52 32.95
N ASP A 401 13.96 -28.99 33.06
CA ASP A 401 14.56 -28.11 32.06
C ASP A 401 14.73 -28.77 30.69
N ALA A 402 14.92 -30.09 30.67
CA ALA A 402 14.97 -30.87 29.43
C ALA A 402 13.65 -30.78 28.64
N ARG A 403 12.52 -30.51 29.31
CA ARG A 403 11.22 -30.30 28.66
C ARG A 403 11.22 -29.07 27.78
N PHE A 404 11.71 -27.94 28.29
CA PHE A 404 11.76 -26.69 27.52
C PHE A 404 12.62 -26.87 26.27
N VAL A 405 13.83 -27.38 26.44
CA VAL A 405 14.77 -27.63 25.33
C VAL A 405 14.16 -28.60 24.31
N ALA A 406 13.48 -29.66 24.74
CA ALA A 406 12.84 -30.60 23.83
C ALA A 406 11.69 -29.97 23.03
N ILE A 407 10.88 -29.10 23.64
CA ILE A 407 9.80 -28.37 22.94
C ILE A 407 10.38 -27.40 21.91
N ALA A 408 11.41 -26.62 22.30
CA ALA A 408 12.09 -25.70 21.40
C ALA A 408 12.74 -26.45 20.23
N THR A 409 13.42 -27.56 20.51
CA THR A 409 14.01 -28.43 19.48
C THR A 409 12.96 -28.94 18.52
N GLU A 410 11.80 -29.39 19.02
CA GLU A 410 10.72 -29.87 18.17
C GLU A 410 10.12 -28.76 17.28
N ALA A 411 9.96 -27.55 17.82
CA ALA A 411 9.47 -26.40 17.06
C ALA A 411 10.41 -26.05 15.90
N PHE A 412 11.72 -25.96 16.15
CA PHE A 412 12.70 -25.63 15.12
C PHE A 412 13.02 -26.80 14.18
N ARG A 413 12.89 -28.05 14.62
CA ARG A 413 12.93 -29.23 13.75
C ARG A 413 11.80 -29.19 12.72
N PHE A 414 10.58 -28.83 13.14
CA PHE A 414 9.45 -28.68 12.23
C PHE A 414 9.60 -27.48 11.31
N ALA A 415 10.14 -26.35 11.81
CA ALA A 415 10.49 -25.19 10.99
C ALA A 415 11.48 -25.59 9.87
N GLN A 416 12.54 -26.33 10.21
CA GLN A 416 13.53 -26.82 9.25
C GLN A 416 12.90 -27.67 8.14
N GLN A 417 12.00 -28.59 8.51
CA GLN A 417 11.31 -29.45 7.53
C GLN A 417 10.52 -28.62 6.52
N ARG A 418 9.73 -27.66 7.01
CA ARG A 418 8.90 -26.79 6.17
C ARG A 418 9.70 -25.80 5.34
N SER A 419 10.86 -25.38 5.84
CA SER A 419 11.81 -24.48 5.16
C SER A 419 12.53 -25.10 3.96
N THR A 420 12.27 -26.37 3.65
CA THR A 420 12.75 -27.02 2.42
C THR A 420 12.04 -26.45 1.20
N GLU A 421 10.74 -26.16 1.33
CA GLU A 421 9.88 -25.64 0.26
C GLU A 421 9.29 -24.25 0.61
N GLY A 422 9.38 -23.83 1.87
CA GLY A 422 8.88 -22.56 2.39
C GLY A 422 9.98 -21.60 2.85
N ASP A 423 9.55 -20.40 3.27
CA ASP A 423 10.43 -19.35 3.79
C ASP A 423 10.90 -19.68 5.22
N PRO A 424 12.22 -19.84 5.46
CA PRO A 424 12.75 -20.16 6.78
C PRO A 424 12.52 -19.07 7.83
N VAL A 425 12.46 -17.80 7.43
CA VAL A 425 12.18 -16.70 8.38
C VAL A 425 10.74 -16.83 8.87
N LEU A 426 9.80 -17.01 7.95
CA LEU A 426 8.38 -17.18 8.28
C LEU A 426 8.14 -18.42 9.17
N GLU A 427 8.79 -19.54 8.87
CA GLU A 427 8.66 -20.77 9.67
C GLU A 427 9.27 -20.62 11.08
N ASN A 428 10.36 -19.87 11.23
CA ASN A 428 10.91 -19.56 12.55
C ASN A 428 10.01 -18.59 13.33
N GLN A 429 9.45 -17.57 12.68
CA GLN A 429 8.44 -16.68 13.28
C GLN A 429 7.24 -17.48 13.80
N ALA A 430 6.73 -18.42 12.99
CA ALA A 430 5.64 -19.31 13.37
C ALA A 430 5.98 -20.21 14.57
N ALA A 431 7.20 -20.77 14.61
CA ALA A 431 7.70 -21.56 15.73
C ALA A 431 7.73 -20.75 17.02
N LEU A 432 8.31 -19.54 16.99
CA LEU A 432 8.42 -18.63 18.14
C LEU A 432 7.07 -18.18 18.67
N LEU A 433 6.14 -17.81 17.79
CA LEU A 433 4.76 -17.48 18.18
C LEU A 433 4.08 -18.68 18.84
N SER A 434 4.27 -19.88 18.28
CA SER A 434 3.71 -21.10 18.86
C SER A 434 4.27 -21.39 20.26
N LEU A 435 5.56 -21.15 20.50
CA LEU A 435 6.19 -21.22 21.83
C LEU A 435 5.60 -20.17 22.79
N GLY A 436 5.46 -18.91 22.34
CA GLY A 436 4.83 -17.83 23.09
C GLY A 436 3.40 -18.13 23.50
N ILE A 437 2.64 -18.81 22.63
CA ILE A 437 1.29 -19.28 22.92
C ILE A 437 1.35 -20.39 23.97
N VAL A 438 2.03 -21.51 23.68
CA VAL A 438 1.91 -22.72 24.51
C VAL A 438 2.62 -22.62 25.86
N LEU A 439 3.73 -21.87 25.94
CA LEU A 439 4.58 -21.75 27.13
C LEU A 439 4.52 -20.37 27.80
N GLY A 440 4.09 -19.34 27.07
CA GLY A 440 4.01 -17.97 27.56
C GLY A 440 2.65 -17.61 28.15
N HIS A 441 1.79 -17.03 27.32
CA HIS A 441 0.50 -16.51 27.78
C HIS A 441 -0.63 -16.66 26.75
N ARG A 442 -1.87 -16.85 27.22
CA ARG A 442 -3.06 -16.99 26.35
C ARG A 442 -3.23 -15.79 25.41
N ARG A 443 -2.86 -14.58 25.86
CA ARG A 443 -3.00 -13.38 25.03
C ARG A 443 -2.10 -13.38 23.79
N VAL A 444 -1.00 -14.13 23.78
CA VAL A 444 -0.21 -14.33 22.54
C VAL A 444 -1.07 -15.02 21.48
N ALA A 445 -1.98 -15.92 21.87
CA ALA A 445 -2.91 -16.58 20.94
C ALA A 445 -3.97 -15.61 20.39
N ASP A 446 -4.47 -14.70 21.25
CA ASP A 446 -5.41 -13.66 20.84
C ASP A 446 -4.75 -12.72 19.81
N LEU A 447 -3.48 -12.39 20.02
CA LEU A 447 -2.67 -11.51 19.15
C LEU A 447 -2.22 -12.20 17.85
N ALA A 448 -1.99 -13.51 17.88
CA ALA A 448 -1.64 -14.32 16.72
C ALA A 448 -2.79 -14.49 15.70
N GLY A 449 -4.02 -14.10 16.06
CA GLY A 449 -5.15 -14.04 15.13
C GLY A 449 -5.72 -15.38 14.65
N SER A 450 -5.06 -16.51 14.93
CA SER A 450 -5.50 -17.84 14.51
C SER A 450 -6.76 -18.30 15.27
N PRO A 451 -7.86 -18.64 14.58
CA PRO A 451 -9.11 -19.09 15.22
C PRO A 451 -8.96 -20.33 16.11
N ASP A 452 -7.97 -21.18 15.81
CA ASP A 452 -7.72 -22.42 16.55
C ASP A 452 -6.68 -22.22 17.68
N ALA A 453 -5.93 -21.11 17.69
CA ALA A 453 -4.82 -20.93 18.64
C ALA A 453 -5.26 -20.93 20.11
N VAL A 454 -6.39 -20.29 20.44
CA VAL A 454 -6.94 -20.32 21.81
C VAL A 454 -7.34 -21.73 22.22
N ARG A 455 -7.91 -22.52 21.30
CA ARG A 455 -8.25 -23.92 21.56
C ARG A 455 -7.00 -24.77 21.76
N GLN A 456 -6.00 -24.61 20.89
CA GLN A 456 -4.73 -25.31 21.00
C GLN A 456 -4.00 -24.96 22.29
N TRP A 457 -4.08 -23.70 22.75
CA TRP A 457 -3.57 -23.28 24.06
C TRP A 457 -4.16 -24.12 25.21
N TYR A 458 -5.49 -24.26 25.28
CA TYR A 458 -6.13 -25.08 26.32
C TYR A 458 -5.71 -26.56 26.26
N ILE A 459 -5.51 -27.09 25.06
CA ILE A 459 -5.03 -28.48 24.88
C ILE A 459 -3.57 -28.58 25.33
N ALA A 460 -2.73 -27.62 24.95
CA ALA A 460 -1.32 -27.55 25.31
C ALA A 460 -1.14 -27.48 26.83
N GLN A 461 -1.89 -26.63 27.53
CA GLN A 461 -1.84 -26.52 28.99
C GLN A 461 -2.15 -27.84 29.70
N LYS A 462 -3.08 -28.64 29.15
CA LYS A 462 -3.40 -29.98 29.69
C LYS A 462 -2.31 -31.02 29.43
N LYS A 463 -1.62 -30.93 28.30
CA LYS A 463 -0.64 -31.94 27.86
C LYS A 463 0.80 -31.65 28.33
N LEU A 464 1.21 -30.38 28.28
CA LEU A 464 2.58 -29.95 28.56
C LEU A 464 2.81 -29.72 30.06
N GLY A 465 1.76 -29.43 30.83
CA GLY A 465 1.89 -29.13 32.26
C GLY A 465 2.82 -27.93 32.51
N SER A 466 3.51 -27.92 33.66
CA SER A 466 4.50 -26.89 33.97
C SER A 466 5.81 -27.14 33.20
N VAL A 467 6.25 -26.13 32.46
CA VAL A 467 7.54 -26.12 31.76
C VAL A 467 8.40 -25.03 32.39
N ALA A 468 9.60 -25.40 32.82
CA ALA A 468 10.49 -24.55 33.57
C ALA A 468 11.81 -24.36 32.84
N ILE A 469 12.37 -23.15 32.95
CA ILE A 469 13.76 -22.84 32.64
C ILE A 469 14.47 -22.71 33.98
N ARG A 470 15.49 -23.55 34.22
CA ARG A 470 16.25 -23.59 35.47
C ARG A 470 15.35 -23.74 36.70
N GLY A 471 14.33 -24.59 36.59
CA GLY A 471 13.35 -24.83 37.67
C GLY A 471 12.28 -23.74 37.84
N ARG A 472 12.28 -22.70 37.00
CA ARG A 472 11.34 -21.57 37.08
C ARG A 472 10.41 -21.46 35.88
N GLY A 473 9.10 -21.49 36.15
CA GLY A 473 8.05 -21.41 35.12
C GLY A 473 7.71 -19.98 34.71
N ASP A 474 7.93 -19.00 35.59
CA ASP A 474 7.86 -17.57 35.29
C ASP A 474 8.95 -17.13 34.30
N TRP A 475 10.19 -17.59 34.47
CA TRP A 475 11.25 -17.35 33.48
C TRP A 475 10.91 -17.91 32.09
N THR A 476 10.30 -19.10 32.02
CA THR A 476 9.78 -19.65 30.75
C THR A 476 8.76 -18.69 30.11
N LYS A 477 7.87 -18.10 30.91
CA LYS A 477 6.85 -17.18 30.40
C LYS A 477 7.48 -15.90 29.86
N HIS A 478 8.33 -15.25 30.65
CA HIS A 478 9.06 -14.04 30.24
C HIS A 478 9.83 -14.27 28.94
N PHE A 479 10.60 -15.36 28.88
CA PHE A 479 11.33 -15.75 27.68
C PHE A 479 10.43 -15.91 26.45
N CYS A 480 9.40 -16.76 26.55
CA CYS A 480 8.57 -17.10 25.39
C CYS A 480 7.65 -15.95 24.95
N VAL A 481 7.16 -15.13 25.88
CA VAL A 481 6.38 -13.93 25.54
C VAL A 481 7.30 -12.90 24.88
N SER A 482 8.47 -12.61 25.43
CA SER A 482 9.38 -11.61 24.87
C SER A 482 9.86 -12.00 23.47
N ALA A 483 10.13 -13.29 23.23
CA ALA A 483 10.43 -13.80 21.89
C ALA A 483 9.25 -13.63 20.91
N ALA A 484 8.02 -13.92 21.35
CA ALA A 484 6.83 -13.74 20.51
C ALA A 484 6.54 -12.26 20.24
N LEU A 485 6.73 -11.39 21.22
CA LEU A 485 6.59 -9.94 21.07
C LEU A 485 7.60 -9.38 20.08
N GLU A 486 8.85 -9.86 20.10
CA GLU A 486 9.88 -9.44 19.14
C GLU A 486 9.47 -9.77 17.70
N VAL A 487 8.97 -10.99 17.46
CA VAL A 487 8.40 -11.39 16.15
C VAL A 487 7.25 -10.47 15.72
N MET A 488 6.52 -9.92 16.69
CA MET A 488 5.38 -9.04 16.48
C MET A 488 5.73 -7.56 16.43
N ALA A 489 6.95 -7.14 16.79
CA ALA A 489 7.27 -5.73 17.05
C ALA A 489 7.08 -4.82 15.82
N ASP A 490 7.34 -5.33 14.61
CA ASP A 490 7.11 -4.61 13.36
C ASP A 490 5.62 -4.53 12.96
N LYS A 491 4.76 -5.34 13.59
CA LYS A 491 3.38 -5.61 13.14
C LYS A 491 2.32 -5.26 14.19
N ALA A 492 2.67 -5.22 15.47
CA ALA A 492 1.79 -4.89 16.58
C ALA A 492 2.03 -3.45 17.06
N THR A 493 0.98 -2.75 17.45
CA THR A 493 1.13 -1.38 17.97
C THR A 493 1.77 -1.39 19.36
N SER A 494 2.50 -0.31 19.70
CA SER A 494 3.14 -0.14 21.03
C SER A 494 2.15 -0.35 22.19
N ASP A 495 0.89 0.03 22.01
CA ASP A 495 -0.16 -0.15 23.02
C ASP A 495 -0.52 -1.62 23.26
N MET A 496 -0.51 -2.46 22.22
CA MET A 496 -0.77 -3.90 22.33
C MET A 496 0.34 -4.59 23.12
N ILE A 497 1.58 -4.16 22.88
CA ILE A 497 2.77 -4.66 23.59
C ILE A 497 2.73 -4.21 25.05
N GLY A 498 2.40 -2.93 25.32
CA GLY A 498 2.27 -2.39 26.67
C GLY A 498 1.22 -3.13 27.51
N VAL A 499 0.02 -3.31 26.98
CA VAL A 499 -1.09 -4.01 27.68
C VAL A 499 -0.79 -5.50 27.91
N LEU A 500 -0.04 -6.15 27.02
CA LEU A 500 0.39 -7.54 27.25
C LEU A 500 1.41 -7.60 28.40
N LYS A 501 2.37 -6.69 28.43
CA LYS A 501 3.36 -6.59 29.52
C LYS A 501 2.68 -6.32 30.86
N GLU A 502 1.79 -5.34 30.92
CA GLU A 502 1.03 -5.00 32.13
C GLU A 502 0.22 -6.20 32.68
N GLU A 503 -0.41 -7.01 31.81
CA GLU A 503 -1.18 -8.15 32.31
C GLU A 503 -0.27 -9.29 32.80
N ILE A 504 0.88 -9.52 32.15
CA ILE A 504 1.87 -10.49 32.62
C ILE A 504 2.42 -10.07 33.99
N ASP A 505 2.72 -8.78 34.15
CA ASP A 505 3.25 -8.22 35.39
C ASP A 505 2.19 -8.17 36.51
N SER A 506 0.90 -7.99 36.16
CA SER A 506 -0.22 -7.99 37.11
C SER A 506 -0.43 -9.32 37.85
N GLY A 507 0.11 -10.42 37.31
CA GLY A 507 0.04 -11.75 37.91
C GLY A 507 1.09 -12.04 38.99
N GLY A 508 2.02 -11.12 39.25
CA GLY A 508 3.19 -11.37 40.10
C GLY A 508 3.76 -10.14 40.80
N GLY A 509 2.97 -9.48 41.65
CA GLY A 509 3.34 -8.27 42.41
C GLY A 509 4.43 -8.44 43.49
N SER A 510 5.55 -9.07 43.17
CA SER A 510 6.65 -9.37 44.10
C SER A 510 7.78 -8.33 44.12
N GLY A 511 7.79 -7.37 43.19
CA GLY A 511 8.86 -6.39 43.02
C GLY A 511 9.69 -6.64 41.76
N PHE A 512 10.65 -5.76 41.48
CA PHE A 512 11.56 -5.85 40.33
C PHE A 512 12.51 -7.05 40.46
N SER A 513 12.76 -7.73 39.34
CA SER A 513 13.59 -8.95 39.25
C SER A 513 14.59 -8.84 38.10
N PHE A 514 15.88 -8.94 38.42
CA PHE A 514 16.91 -9.04 37.38
C PHE A 514 16.88 -10.40 36.66
N GLY A 515 16.36 -11.44 37.30
CA GLY A 515 16.11 -12.74 36.65
C GLY A 515 15.05 -12.64 35.56
N ASP A 516 13.98 -11.88 35.79
CA ASP A 516 12.92 -11.65 34.79
C ASP A 516 13.44 -10.78 33.64
N LEU A 517 14.23 -9.74 33.94
CA LEU A 517 14.91 -8.93 32.93
C LEU A 517 15.83 -9.78 32.04
N LEU A 518 16.58 -10.72 32.63
CA LEU A 518 17.43 -11.64 31.88
C LEU A 518 16.59 -12.56 30.99
N ALA A 519 15.45 -13.05 31.49
CA ALA A 519 14.56 -13.91 30.72
C ALA A 519 13.92 -13.18 29.53
N ASP A 520 13.46 -11.95 29.74
CA ASP A 520 12.93 -11.11 28.67
C ASP A 520 13.99 -10.86 27.59
N ARG A 521 15.21 -10.47 28.00
CA ARG A 521 16.28 -10.18 27.05
C ARG A 521 16.75 -11.42 26.29
N ALA A 522 16.84 -12.57 26.97
CA ALA A 522 17.14 -13.84 26.32
C ALA A 522 16.10 -14.19 25.25
N GLY A 523 14.81 -13.99 25.54
CA GLY A 523 13.72 -14.21 24.58
C GLY A 523 13.82 -13.32 23.35
N THR A 524 14.06 -12.02 23.55
CA THR A 524 14.27 -11.06 22.45
C THR A 524 15.48 -11.42 21.59
N LEU A 525 16.66 -11.64 22.19
CA LEU A 525 17.87 -12.01 21.44
C LEU A 525 17.71 -13.33 20.67
N PHE A 526 16.97 -14.27 21.23
CA PHE A 526 16.66 -15.55 20.57
C PHE A 526 15.81 -15.33 19.32
N ALA A 527 14.77 -14.50 19.41
CA ALA A 527 13.92 -14.16 18.27
C ALA A 527 14.70 -13.38 17.20
N GLU A 528 15.47 -12.37 17.59
CA GLU A 528 16.35 -11.61 16.68
C GLU A 528 17.29 -12.59 15.92
N SER A 529 18.00 -13.45 16.65
CA SER A 529 18.93 -14.42 16.07
C SER A 529 18.26 -15.46 15.16
N ALA A 530 16.98 -15.79 15.42
CA ALA A 530 16.22 -16.77 14.64
C ALA A 530 15.57 -16.19 13.38
N THR A 531 15.36 -14.86 13.30
CA THR A 531 14.46 -14.25 12.31
C THR A 531 15.03 -13.05 11.54
N ARG A 532 16.26 -12.62 11.87
CA ARG A 532 16.92 -11.46 11.26
C ARG A 532 16.96 -11.49 9.72
N ASP A 533 17.36 -12.63 9.15
CA ASP A 533 17.42 -12.86 7.70
C ASP A 533 17.36 -14.37 7.40
N GLU A 534 17.26 -14.73 6.12
CA GLU A 534 17.18 -16.15 5.69
C GLU A 534 18.39 -16.98 6.16
N ALA A 535 19.60 -16.41 6.12
CA ALA A 535 20.80 -17.13 6.52
C ALA A 535 20.82 -17.39 8.03
N ALA A 536 20.47 -16.39 8.84
CA ALA A 536 20.31 -16.52 10.28
C ALA A 536 19.22 -17.55 10.63
N ALA A 537 18.09 -17.53 9.92
CA ALA A 537 16.99 -18.45 10.14
C ALA A 537 17.38 -19.91 9.89
N ARG A 538 18.05 -20.19 8.77
CA ARG A 538 18.58 -21.54 8.47
C ARG A 538 19.66 -21.97 9.46
N LYS A 539 20.56 -21.06 9.83
CA LYS A 539 21.60 -21.31 10.85
C LYS A 539 20.96 -21.70 12.19
N MET A 540 19.92 -21.01 12.63
CA MET A 540 19.20 -21.37 13.86
C MET A 540 18.61 -22.78 13.79
N GLN A 541 17.97 -23.14 12.67
CA GLN A 541 17.43 -24.48 12.45
C GLN A 541 18.51 -25.57 12.49
N GLU A 542 19.66 -25.31 11.85
CA GLU A 542 20.83 -26.21 11.86
C GLU A 542 21.42 -26.37 13.27
N ARG A 543 21.49 -25.28 14.05
CA ARG A 543 21.97 -25.35 15.45
C ARG A 543 21.10 -26.29 16.29
N PHE A 544 19.79 -26.22 16.16
CA PHE A 544 18.88 -27.16 16.84
C PHE A 544 19.06 -28.61 16.38
N ALA A 545 19.34 -28.83 15.09
CA ALA A 545 19.63 -30.17 14.56
C ALA A 545 20.94 -30.77 15.12
N GLY A 546 21.90 -29.93 15.51
CA GLY A 546 23.18 -30.32 16.11
C GLY A 546 23.10 -30.75 17.58
N GLY A 547 21.95 -30.59 18.24
CA GLY A 547 21.77 -30.82 19.67
C GLY A 547 22.04 -29.55 20.47
N VAL A 548 21.17 -29.30 21.44
CA VAL A 548 21.12 -28.05 22.22
C VAL A 548 20.90 -28.38 23.69
N THR A 549 21.49 -27.58 24.57
CA THR A 549 21.30 -27.62 26.01
C THR A 549 20.65 -26.33 26.51
N ILE A 550 20.25 -26.29 27.79
CA ILE A 550 19.68 -25.07 28.35
C ILE A 550 20.69 -23.92 28.41
N ASP A 551 21.98 -24.21 28.58
CA ASP A 551 23.05 -23.20 28.65
C ASP A 551 23.24 -22.46 27.31
N ASP A 552 22.84 -23.09 26.19
CA ASP A 552 22.89 -22.49 24.85
C ASP A 552 21.78 -21.44 24.63
N ILE A 553 20.71 -21.48 25.43
CA ILE A 553 19.52 -20.61 25.31
C ILE A 553 19.45 -19.61 26.47
N PHE A 554 19.80 -20.04 27.68
CA PHE A 554 19.57 -19.28 28.91
C PHE A 554 20.71 -19.52 29.92
N PRO A 555 21.48 -18.50 30.31
CA PRO A 555 22.64 -18.66 31.18
C PRO A 555 22.24 -18.88 32.66
N PRO A 556 23.17 -19.30 33.54
CA PRO A 556 22.91 -19.37 34.98
C PRO A 556 22.56 -18.00 35.55
N ALA A 557 21.50 -17.96 36.38
CA ALA A 557 20.91 -16.71 36.88
C ALA A 557 20.48 -16.75 38.37
N ALA A 558 20.80 -17.83 39.09
CA ALA A 558 20.35 -18.03 40.48
C ALA A 558 20.94 -17.02 41.48
N ASP A 559 22.00 -16.31 41.09
CA ASP A 559 22.69 -15.29 41.87
C ASP A 559 22.17 -13.86 41.60
N LEU A 560 21.23 -13.69 40.68
CA LEU A 560 20.68 -12.37 40.36
C LEU A 560 19.74 -11.86 41.45
N PRO A 561 19.76 -10.55 41.76
CA PRO A 561 18.84 -9.97 42.75
C PRO A 561 17.39 -9.97 42.28
N GLU A 562 16.46 -10.27 43.17
CA GLU A 562 15.02 -10.35 42.87
C GLU A 562 14.16 -9.86 44.03
N GLY A 563 12.87 -9.62 43.74
CA GLY A 563 11.88 -9.18 44.72
C GLY A 563 12.14 -7.77 45.25
N LEU A 564 12.82 -6.93 44.47
CA LEU A 564 13.21 -5.59 44.89
C LEU A 564 12.02 -4.65 44.82
N GLN A 565 11.61 -4.08 45.94
CA GLN A 565 10.61 -3.02 45.90
C GLN A 565 11.18 -1.76 45.24
N GLU A 566 10.33 -0.88 44.72
CA GLU A 566 10.76 0.35 44.06
C GLU A 566 11.70 1.19 44.95
N ALA A 567 11.38 1.30 46.25
CA ALA A 567 12.22 2.00 47.22
C ALA A 567 13.60 1.33 47.40
N GLU A 568 13.69 0.00 47.34
CA GLU A 568 14.93 -0.75 47.45
C GLU A 568 15.75 -0.67 46.17
N LEU A 569 15.10 -0.73 45.00
CA LEU A 569 15.72 -0.50 43.71
C LEU A 569 16.32 0.92 43.65
N GLN A 570 15.58 1.92 44.13
CA GLN A 570 16.05 3.29 44.20
C GLN A 570 17.22 3.44 45.17
N ALA A 571 17.11 2.92 46.40
CA ALA A 571 18.10 3.09 47.44
C ALA A 571 19.40 2.31 47.19
N GLN A 572 19.31 1.07 46.70
CA GLN A 572 20.45 0.18 46.56
C GLN A 572 21.10 0.26 45.18
N TYR A 573 20.32 0.45 44.12
CA TYR A 573 20.78 0.41 42.74
C TYR A 573 20.78 1.78 42.05
N GLY A 574 20.09 2.79 42.62
CA GLY A 574 19.95 4.14 42.06
C GLY A 574 18.78 4.30 41.09
N GLY A 575 17.81 3.38 41.12
CA GLY A 575 16.74 3.30 40.13
C GLY A 575 17.22 2.72 38.80
N ILE A 576 16.37 2.76 37.77
CA ILE A 576 16.67 2.24 36.43
C ILE A 576 17.84 2.96 35.74
N ASP A 577 18.12 4.21 36.15
CA ASP A 577 19.23 5.02 35.64
C ASP A 577 20.46 5.00 36.57
N GLY A 578 20.47 4.13 37.58
CA GLY A 578 21.56 4.02 38.55
C GLY A 578 22.80 3.30 38.01
N ALA A 579 23.97 3.61 38.57
CA ALA A 579 25.24 2.99 38.15
C ALA A 579 25.27 1.48 38.44
N LYS A 580 24.82 1.07 39.64
CA LYS A 580 24.74 -0.34 40.02
C LYS A 580 23.70 -1.11 39.23
N TYR A 581 22.57 -0.49 38.88
CA TYR A 581 21.60 -1.10 37.96
C TYR A 581 22.27 -1.44 36.62
N ARG A 582 22.98 -0.47 36.03
CA ARG A 582 23.73 -0.69 34.77
C ARG A 582 24.81 -1.76 34.89
N GLU A 583 25.53 -1.84 36.01
CA GLU A 583 26.54 -2.89 36.23
C GLU A 583 25.91 -4.29 36.18
N VAL A 584 24.77 -4.50 36.84
CA VAL A 584 24.05 -5.77 36.82
C VAL A 584 23.51 -6.07 35.42
N THR A 585 22.91 -5.09 34.75
CA THR A 585 22.41 -5.27 33.38
C THR A 585 23.53 -5.55 32.38
N GLN A 586 24.71 -4.95 32.52
CA GLN A 586 25.88 -5.27 31.70
C GLN A 586 26.38 -6.69 31.93
N GLU A 587 26.37 -7.17 33.19
CA GLU A 587 26.70 -8.56 33.50
C GLU A 587 25.68 -9.53 32.90
N ILE A 588 24.38 -9.20 32.92
CA ILE A 588 23.33 -9.96 32.22
C ILE A 588 23.65 -10.06 30.72
N GLU A 589 23.90 -8.92 30.05
CA GLU A 589 24.25 -8.89 28.62
C GLU A 589 25.50 -9.73 28.33
N ARG A 590 26.54 -9.64 29.19
CA ARG A 590 27.75 -10.45 29.06
C ARG A 590 27.46 -11.94 29.15
N ARG A 591 26.57 -12.38 30.03
CA ARG A 591 26.14 -13.78 30.16
C ARG A 591 25.37 -14.25 28.93
N LEU A 592 24.45 -13.43 28.43
CA LEU A 592 23.64 -13.75 27.25
C LEU A 592 24.49 -13.91 25.99
N GLN A 593 25.56 -13.14 25.83
CA GLN A 593 26.51 -13.29 24.72
C GLN A 593 27.25 -14.64 24.69
N GLN A 594 27.30 -15.35 25.83
CA GLN A 594 27.92 -16.68 25.92
C GLN A 594 26.98 -17.80 25.47
N CYS A 595 25.67 -17.53 25.35
CA CYS A 595 24.69 -18.50 24.90
C CYS A 595 24.76 -18.66 23.38
N TYR A 596 25.06 -19.87 22.92
CA TYR A 596 25.30 -20.19 21.51
C TYR A 596 24.13 -19.80 20.58
N LEU A 597 22.89 -19.95 21.04
CA LEU A 597 21.70 -19.66 20.24
C LEU A 597 21.31 -18.18 20.24
N LEU A 598 21.86 -17.36 21.14
CA LEU A 598 21.60 -15.92 21.20
C LEU A 598 22.58 -15.10 20.35
N GLN A 599 23.55 -15.77 19.71
CA GLN A 599 24.54 -15.14 18.87
C GLN A 599 24.04 -14.99 17.42
N PRO A 600 24.23 -13.82 16.79
CA PRO A 600 23.70 -13.50 15.47
C PRO A 600 24.24 -14.34 14.29
#